data_AF-G1LJZ4-F1
#
_entry.id   AF-G1LJZ4-F1
#
_cell.length_a   1.000
_cell.length_b   1.000
_cell.length_c   1.000
_cell.angle_alpha   90.00
_cell.angle_beta   90.00
_cell.angle_gamma   90.00
#
_symmetry.space_group_name_H-M   'P 1'
#
loop_
_entity.id
_entity.type
_entity.pdbx_description
1 polymer ?
#
loop_
_entity_poly.entity_id
_entity_poly.type
_entity_poly.pdbx_seq_one_letter_code
_entity_poly.pdbx_strand_id
1 'polypeptide(L)'
;MSLALRLALVTRTNKGISFAIVRNLCQQFSGDLVMRGQAAVQQLQAEGLSPRFHLLDTNDLQSIQVLQDFLRKKYGGLDVLVNNAGIAFKHGDPTPLHIQAEVTMKTNFFGTRAVCTELLHQRPLTHWSLTTGSVLSFKSSFKSLLREAFTDCMPLTGEIP
;
A
#
# COMPACT_ATOMS: atom_id res chain seq x y z
N MET A 1 13.64 -17.66 19.32
CA MET A 1 13.42 -16.25 18.92
C MET A 1 12.02 -16.17 18.35
N SER A 2 11.13 -15.35 18.92
CA SER A 2 9.81 -15.13 18.36
C SER A 2 9.98 -14.44 17.00
N LEU A 3 9.59 -15.11 15.91
CA LEU A 3 9.56 -14.48 14.59
C LEU A 3 8.49 -13.39 14.64
N ALA A 4 8.91 -12.12 14.64
CA ALA A 4 7.99 -11.02 14.49
C ALA A 4 7.22 -11.21 13.18
N LEU A 5 5.89 -11.18 13.25
CA LEU A 5 5.03 -11.32 12.08
C LEU A 5 5.29 -10.15 11.14
N ARG A 6 5.83 -10.44 9.96
CA ARG A 6 6.10 -9.42 8.94
C ARG A 6 4.79 -8.91 8.36
N LEU A 7 4.75 -7.62 8.06
CA LEU A 7 3.52 -6.95 7.65
C LEU A 7 3.74 -6.00 6.48
N ALA A 8 2.89 -6.15 5.47
CA ALA A 8 2.75 -5.24 4.35
C ALA A 8 1.40 -4.52 4.39
N LEU A 9 1.42 -3.21 4.15
CA LEU A 9 0.22 -2.37 4.07
C LEU A 9 0.11 -1.71 2.70
N VAL A 10 -1.07 -1.82 2.08
CA VAL A 10 -1.40 -1.07 0.84
C VAL A 10 -2.59 -0.15 1.09
N THR A 11 -2.39 1.16 0.97
CA THR A 11 -3.34 2.18 1.47
C THR A 11 -4.64 2.29 0.67
N ARG A 12 -4.69 1.77 -0.55
CA ARG A 12 -5.90 1.70 -1.39
C ARG A 12 -5.80 0.53 -2.35
N THR A 13 -6.84 -0.31 -2.43
CA THR A 13 -6.80 -1.52 -3.26
C THR A 13 -8.12 -1.86 -3.97
N ASN A 14 -8.96 -0.87 -4.23
CA ASN A 14 -10.28 -1.15 -4.79
C ASN A 14 -10.25 -1.72 -6.23
N LYS A 15 -9.36 -1.23 -7.11
CA LYS A 15 -9.19 -1.66 -8.52
C LYS A 15 -7.80 -1.30 -9.05
N GLY A 16 -7.39 -1.92 -10.16
CA GLY A 16 -6.24 -1.49 -10.96
C GLY A 16 -4.88 -1.91 -10.38
N ILE A 17 -3.92 -0.99 -10.40
CA ILE A 17 -2.51 -1.26 -10.08
C ILE A 17 -2.35 -1.86 -8.68
N SER A 18 -3.00 -1.29 -7.67
CA SER A 18 -2.88 -1.76 -6.30
C SER A 18 -3.49 -3.14 -6.07
N PHE A 19 -4.52 -3.54 -6.83
CA PHE A 19 -5.01 -4.91 -6.79
C PHE A 19 -3.93 -5.90 -7.28
N ALA A 20 -3.25 -5.56 -8.39
CA ALA A 20 -2.16 -6.37 -8.92
C ALA A 20 -0.94 -6.41 -7.98
N ILE A 21 -0.61 -5.29 -7.34
CA ILE A 21 0.45 -5.22 -6.31
C ILE A 21 0.11 -6.17 -5.17
N VAL A 22 -1.10 -6.09 -4.61
CA VAL A 22 -1.51 -6.96 -3.49
C VAL A 22 -1.52 -8.42 -3.90
N ARG A 23 -2.03 -8.74 -5.09
CA ARG A 23 -2.01 -10.10 -5.63
C ARG A 23 -0.59 -10.66 -5.68
N ASN A 24 0.36 -9.88 -6.19
CA ASN A 24 1.76 -10.28 -6.29
C ASN A 24 2.44 -10.36 -4.92
N LEU A 25 2.17 -9.40 -4.02
CA LEU A 25 2.65 -9.44 -2.64
C LEU A 25 2.15 -10.68 -1.91
N CYS A 26 0.88 -11.08 -2.05
CA CYS A 26 0.37 -12.31 -1.44
C CYS A 26 1.12 -13.57 -1.89
N GLN A 27 1.71 -13.57 -3.08
CA GLN A 27 2.43 -14.72 -3.62
C GLN A 27 3.91 -14.75 -3.23
N GLN A 28 4.50 -13.58 -2.97
CA GLN A 28 5.96 -13.43 -2.79
C GLN A 28 6.35 -13.02 -1.38
N PHE A 29 5.50 -12.30 -0.66
CA PHE A 29 5.81 -11.77 0.67
C PHE A 29 5.49 -12.80 1.75
N SER A 30 6.52 -13.24 2.47
CA SER A 30 6.39 -14.12 3.64
C SER A 30 5.93 -13.32 4.88
N GLY A 31 4.65 -12.90 4.88
CA GLY A 31 4.04 -12.15 5.97
C GLY A 31 2.54 -11.88 5.76
N ASP A 32 1.91 -11.20 6.72
CA ASP A 32 0.53 -10.75 6.59
C ASP A 32 0.47 -9.53 5.66
N LEU A 33 -0.61 -9.43 4.89
CA LEU A 33 -0.89 -8.28 4.02
C LEU A 33 -2.19 -7.63 4.45
N VAL A 34 -2.14 -6.35 4.79
CA VAL A 34 -3.31 -5.54 5.18
C VAL A 34 -3.61 -4.53 4.08
N MET A 35 -4.89 -4.37 3.76
CA MET A 35 -5.32 -3.53 2.65
C MET A 35 -6.70 -2.90 2.88
N ARG A 36 -6.94 -1.78 2.18
CA ARG A 36 -8.23 -1.08 2.17
C ARG A 36 -9.08 -1.48 0.95
N GLY A 37 -10.15 -2.24 1.20
CA GLY A 37 -11.20 -2.54 0.22
C GLY A 37 -11.73 -3.97 0.36
N GLN A 38 -12.87 -4.13 1.02
CA GLN A 38 -13.41 -5.46 1.35
C GLN A 38 -13.72 -6.32 0.12
N ALA A 39 -14.26 -5.73 -0.95
CA ALA A 39 -14.54 -6.45 -2.19
C ALA A 39 -13.26 -7.01 -2.85
N ALA A 40 -12.16 -6.23 -2.82
CA ALA A 40 -10.88 -6.68 -3.37
C ALA A 40 -10.27 -7.81 -2.53
N VAL A 41 -10.42 -7.73 -1.20
CA VAL A 41 -10.01 -8.82 -0.29
C VAL A 41 -10.76 -10.10 -0.61
N GLN A 42 -12.09 -10.05 -0.75
CA GLN A 42 -12.89 -11.22 -1.09
C GLN A 42 -12.50 -11.84 -2.43
N GLN A 43 -12.25 -11.00 -3.44
CA GLN A 43 -11.81 -11.49 -4.75
C GLN A 43 -10.46 -12.22 -4.66
N LEU A 44 -9.48 -11.67 -3.94
CA LEU A 44 -8.18 -12.31 -3.75
C LEU A 44 -8.26 -13.58 -2.91
N GLN A 45 -9.16 -13.60 -1.91
CA GLN A 45 -9.44 -14.79 -1.12
C GLN A 45 -10.05 -15.92 -1.96
N ALA A 46 -10.92 -15.59 -2.91
CA ALA A 46 -11.44 -16.56 -3.87
C ALA A 46 -10.35 -17.15 -4.80
N GLU A 47 -9.23 -16.47 -4.96
CA GLU A 47 -8.06 -16.95 -5.69
C GLU A 47 -7.08 -17.77 -4.82
N GLY A 48 -7.44 -18.04 -3.56
CA GLY A 48 -6.60 -18.78 -2.60
C GLY A 48 -5.53 -17.93 -1.91
N LEU A 49 -5.56 -16.60 -2.06
CA LEU A 49 -4.67 -15.68 -1.37
C LEU A 49 -5.26 -15.24 -0.02
N SER A 50 -4.42 -14.76 0.90
CA SER A 50 -4.86 -14.46 2.27
C SER A 50 -4.63 -13.00 2.72
N PRO A 51 -5.03 -11.97 1.95
CA PRO A 51 -4.98 -10.60 2.45
C PRO A 51 -6.04 -10.36 3.52
N ARG A 52 -5.77 -9.40 4.41
CA ARG A 52 -6.66 -8.96 5.48
C ARG A 52 -7.17 -7.55 5.21
N PHE A 53 -8.45 -7.35 5.48
CA PHE A 53 -9.05 -6.01 5.44
C PHE A 53 -8.74 -5.26 6.74
N HIS A 54 -8.37 -3.98 6.61
CA HIS A 54 -8.47 -3.02 7.71
C HIS A 54 -8.98 -1.70 7.16
N LEU A 55 -9.81 -1.01 7.92
CA LEU A 55 -10.27 0.32 7.55
C LEU A 55 -9.10 1.30 7.60
N LEU A 56 -8.95 2.09 6.53
CA LEU A 56 -8.00 3.18 6.44
C LEU A 56 -8.60 4.26 5.55
N ASP A 57 -8.79 5.45 6.10
CA ASP A 57 -8.95 6.68 5.33
C ASP A 57 -7.69 7.52 5.50
N THR A 58 -6.96 7.75 4.41
CA THR A 58 -5.72 8.52 4.43
C THR A 58 -5.96 10.02 4.68
N ASN A 59 -7.21 10.48 4.57
CA ASN A 59 -7.59 11.87 4.82
C ASN A 59 -8.11 12.10 6.25
N ASP A 60 -8.19 11.05 7.06
CA ASP A 60 -8.63 11.09 8.46
C ASP A 60 -7.50 10.61 9.38
N LEU A 61 -6.97 11.54 10.17
CA LEU A 61 -5.88 11.24 11.11
C LEU A 61 -6.29 10.20 12.16
N GLN A 62 -7.55 10.22 12.63
CA GLN A 62 -8.01 9.23 13.59
C GLN A 62 -8.02 7.82 12.97
N SER A 63 -8.47 7.70 11.72
CA SER A 63 -8.40 6.43 11.00
C SER A 63 -6.96 5.91 10.88
N ILE A 64 -5.99 6.79 10.65
CA ILE A 64 -4.57 6.42 10.56
C ILE A 64 -4.04 5.97 11.93
N GLN A 65 -4.37 6.68 13.02
CA GLN A 65 -3.96 6.35 14.38
C GLN A 65 -4.56 5.03 14.88
N VAL A 66 -5.82 4.75 14.56
CA VAL A 66 -6.46 3.46 14.88
C VAL A 66 -5.73 2.31 14.18
N LEU A 67 -5.36 2.49 12.91
CA LEU A 67 -4.56 1.51 12.18
C LEU A 67 -3.17 1.38 12.83
N GLN A 68 -2.48 2.48 13.08
CA GLN A 68 -1.17 2.54 13.75
C GLN A 68 -1.17 1.70 15.05
N ASP A 69 -2.19 1.85 15.87
CA ASP A 69 -2.37 1.10 17.11
C ASP A 69 -2.57 -0.40 16.88
N PHE A 70 -3.41 -0.76 15.91
CA PHE A 70 -3.62 -2.14 15.52
C PHE A 70 -2.31 -2.80 15.04
N LEU A 71 -1.57 -2.13 14.15
CA LEU A 71 -0.32 -2.65 13.61
C LEU A 71 0.73 -2.84 14.71
N ARG A 72 0.86 -1.85 15.61
CA ARG A 72 1.77 -1.93 16.76
C ARG A 72 1.43 -3.09 17.69
N LYS A 73 0.16 -3.25 18.06
CA LYS A 73 -0.27 -4.30 19.01
C LYS A 73 -0.11 -5.71 18.43
N LYS A 74 -0.40 -5.88 17.14
CA LYS A 74 -0.44 -7.21 16.51
C LYS A 74 0.87 -7.64 15.85
N TYR A 75 1.57 -6.71 15.22
CA TYR A 75 2.78 -6.98 14.42
C TYR A 75 4.03 -6.33 15.01
N GLY A 76 3.86 -5.40 15.95
CA GLY A 76 4.96 -4.62 16.52
C GLY A 76 5.46 -3.50 15.62
N GLY A 77 4.90 -3.34 14.41
CA GLY A 77 5.29 -2.33 13.44
C GLY A 77 4.89 -2.72 12.01
N LEU A 78 5.44 -2.00 11.04
CA LEU A 78 5.23 -2.22 9.61
C LEU A 78 6.59 -2.46 8.93
N ASP A 79 6.69 -3.48 8.07
CA ASP A 79 7.90 -3.73 7.28
C ASP A 79 7.84 -3.03 5.92
N VAL A 80 6.62 -2.86 5.43
CA VAL A 80 6.31 -2.59 4.05
C VAL A 80 5.11 -1.63 3.95
N LEU A 81 5.32 -0.47 3.32
CA LEU A 81 4.26 0.49 3.02
C LEU A 81 4.14 0.76 1.53
N VAL A 82 2.97 0.52 0.93
CA VAL A 82 2.62 0.96 -0.42
C VAL A 82 1.61 2.11 -0.34
N ASN A 83 2.06 3.34 -0.58
CA ASN A 83 1.21 4.51 -0.72
C ASN A 83 0.61 4.57 -2.12
N ASN A 84 -0.57 3.98 -2.29
CA ASN A 84 -1.32 3.97 -3.55
C ASN A 84 -2.66 4.74 -3.45
N ALA A 85 -3.01 5.27 -2.29
CA ALA A 85 -4.17 6.16 -2.17
C ALA A 85 -3.93 7.45 -2.97
N GLY A 86 -4.72 7.66 -4.03
CA GLY A 86 -4.59 8.83 -4.87
C GLY A 86 -5.82 9.07 -5.74
N ILE A 87 -6.16 10.32 -5.98
CA ILE A 87 -7.24 10.72 -6.89
C ILE A 87 -6.71 11.58 -8.04
N ALA A 88 -7.43 11.53 -9.15
CA ALA A 88 -7.24 12.41 -10.29
C ALA A 88 -8.62 12.67 -10.91
N PHE A 89 -8.88 13.92 -11.26
CA PHE A 89 -10.06 14.30 -12.04
C PHE A 89 -9.82 13.99 -13.51
N LYS A 90 -10.89 13.67 -14.24
CA LYS A 90 -10.79 13.41 -15.68
C LYS A 90 -10.63 14.72 -16.45
N HIS A 91 -10.08 14.63 -17.64
CA HIS A 91 -10.10 15.77 -18.56
C HIS A 91 -11.55 16.19 -18.83
N GLY A 92 -11.85 17.48 -18.72
CA GLY A 92 -13.20 18.02 -18.88
C GLY A 92 -14.14 17.83 -17.68
N ASP A 93 -13.62 17.45 -16.50
CA ASP A 93 -14.44 17.42 -15.29
C ASP A 93 -15.00 18.82 -14.96
N PRO A 94 -16.32 18.97 -14.71
CA PRO A 94 -16.94 20.27 -14.50
C PRO A 94 -16.62 20.89 -13.13
N THR A 95 -15.98 20.16 -12.22
CA THR A 95 -15.60 20.66 -10.90
C THR A 95 -14.66 21.86 -11.03
N PRO A 96 -14.84 22.97 -10.29
CA PRO A 96 -13.93 24.10 -10.35
C PRO A 96 -12.48 23.71 -10.04
N LEU A 97 -11.52 24.27 -10.78
CA LEU A 97 -10.10 23.88 -10.70
C LEU A 97 -9.53 23.96 -9.27
N HIS A 98 -9.92 24.98 -8.49
CA HIS A 98 -9.46 25.14 -7.11
C HIS A 98 -9.93 23.98 -6.21
N ILE A 99 -11.18 23.51 -6.38
CA ILE A 99 -11.69 22.33 -5.67
C ILE A 99 -10.95 21.08 -6.12
N GLN A 100 -10.72 20.92 -7.44
CA GLN A 100 -9.95 19.79 -7.94
C GLN A 100 -8.54 19.74 -7.31
N ALA A 101 -7.86 20.88 -7.26
CA ALA A 101 -6.53 21.02 -6.66
C ALA A 101 -6.56 20.72 -5.16
N GLU A 102 -7.52 21.27 -4.41
CA GLU A 102 -7.65 21.05 -2.98
C GLU A 102 -7.84 19.57 -2.63
N VAL A 103 -8.82 18.90 -3.26
CA VAL A 103 -9.11 17.48 -2.98
C VAL A 103 -7.93 16.59 -3.41
N THR A 104 -7.29 16.92 -4.54
CA THR A 104 -6.11 16.19 -5.05
C THR A 104 -4.93 16.33 -4.09
N MET A 105 -4.61 17.54 -3.63
CA MET A 105 -3.53 17.78 -2.67
C MET A 105 -3.82 17.14 -1.31
N LYS A 106 -5.07 17.25 -0.84
CA LYS A 106 -5.53 16.62 0.41
C LYS A 106 -5.23 15.12 0.41
N THR A 107 -5.57 14.42 -0.68
CA THR A 107 -5.38 12.97 -0.75
C THR A 107 -3.96 12.56 -1.11
N ASN A 108 -3.44 13.09 -2.21
CA ASN A 108 -2.22 12.57 -2.82
C ASN A 108 -0.97 12.98 -2.06
N PHE A 109 -0.99 14.17 -1.46
CA PHE A 109 0.15 14.73 -0.73
C PHE A 109 -0.06 14.68 0.78
N PHE A 110 -1.07 15.38 1.31
CA PHE A 110 -1.26 15.50 2.76
C PHE A 110 -1.63 14.17 3.39
N GLY A 111 -2.51 13.38 2.76
CA GLY A 111 -2.86 12.05 3.24
C GLY A 111 -1.68 11.08 3.23
N THR A 112 -0.91 11.04 2.14
CA THR A 112 0.35 10.28 2.07
C THR A 112 1.33 10.70 3.16
N ARG A 113 1.51 12.01 3.36
CA ARG A 113 2.38 12.55 4.41
C ARG A 113 1.92 12.10 5.79
N ALA A 114 0.63 12.20 6.09
CA ALA A 114 0.06 11.79 7.38
C ALA A 114 0.28 10.30 7.65
N VAL A 115 0.02 9.44 6.66
CA VAL A 115 0.29 7.99 6.77
C VAL A 115 1.77 7.73 7.06
N CYS A 116 2.67 8.38 6.33
CA CYS A 116 4.11 8.23 6.56
C CYS A 116 4.51 8.74 7.96
N THR A 117 4.02 9.91 8.36
CA THR A 117 4.33 10.49 9.68
C THR A 117 3.84 9.60 10.82
N GLU A 118 2.68 8.96 10.71
CA GLU A 118 2.18 8.11 11.80
C GLU A 118 2.80 6.71 11.77
N LEU A 119 2.94 6.09 10.61
CA LEU A 119 3.30 4.67 10.54
C LEU A 119 4.81 4.41 10.57
N LEU A 120 5.65 5.35 10.10
CA LEU A 120 7.08 5.10 9.94
C LEU A 120 7.91 5.27 11.23
N HIS A 121 7.37 5.91 12.26
CA HIS A 121 8.10 6.08 13.53
C HIS A 121 8.06 4.85 14.43
N GLN A 122 7.25 3.83 14.13
CA GLN A 122 7.05 2.68 15.03
C GLN A 122 8.26 1.75 15.11
N ARG A 123 8.93 1.54 13.98
CA ARG A 123 10.19 0.83 13.83
C ARG A 123 10.91 1.43 12.62
N PRO A 124 12.26 1.51 12.61
CA PRO A 124 12.95 1.76 11.36
C PRO A 124 12.47 0.71 10.36
N LEU A 125 11.92 1.15 9.21
CA LEU A 125 11.51 0.24 8.16
C LEU A 125 12.70 -0.65 7.85
N THR A 126 12.57 -1.93 8.17
CA THR A 126 13.62 -2.91 7.92
C THR A 126 13.78 -3.16 6.42
N HIS A 127 12.77 -2.77 5.60
CA HIS A 127 12.76 -3.07 4.18
C HIS A 127 12.32 -1.93 3.25
N TRP A 128 11.07 -1.43 3.22
CA TRP A 128 10.70 -0.44 2.17
C TRP A 128 9.43 0.40 2.35
N SER A 129 9.45 1.59 1.73
CA SER A 129 8.28 2.44 1.47
C SER A 129 8.20 2.78 -0.02
N LEU A 130 7.13 2.37 -0.69
CA LEU A 130 6.88 2.65 -2.11
C LEU A 130 5.71 3.62 -2.25
N THR A 131 5.96 4.78 -2.84
CA THR A 131 4.90 5.75 -3.18
C THR A 131 4.62 5.70 -4.67
N THR A 132 3.50 5.10 -5.04
CA THR A 132 3.01 5.13 -6.42
C THR A 132 2.14 6.37 -6.57
N GLY A 133 2.71 7.47 -7.07
CA GLY A 133 1.95 8.69 -7.31
C GLY A 133 0.75 8.43 -8.25
N SER A 134 -0.39 9.09 -7.98
CA SER A 134 -1.65 9.01 -8.74
C SER A 134 -1.54 9.36 -10.24
N VAL A 135 -0.36 9.78 -10.71
CA VAL A 135 -0.08 10.26 -12.07
C VAL A 135 0.44 9.14 -12.98
N LEU A 136 0.79 7.96 -12.47
CA LEU A 136 1.35 6.88 -13.30
C LEU A 136 0.26 6.13 -14.08
N SER A 137 -0.19 6.74 -15.18
CA SER A 137 -0.68 6.01 -16.37
C SER A 137 0.50 5.44 -17.16
N PHE A 138 1.32 4.58 -16.56
CA PHE A 138 2.41 3.89 -17.26
C PHE A 138 2.21 2.37 -17.20
N LYS A 139 1.49 1.84 -18.18
CA LYS A 139 1.06 0.43 -18.24
C LYS A 139 2.19 -0.57 -18.56
N SER A 140 3.37 -0.14 -19.01
CA SER A 140 4.46 -1.04 -19.43
C SER A 140 5.66 -1.06 -18.47
N SER A 141 6.23 0.10 -18.11
CA SER A 141 7.43 0.16 -17.24
C SER A 141 7.17 -0.23 -15.79
N PHE A 142 5.93 -0.21 -15.31
CA PHE A 142 5.60 -0.58 -13.93
C PHE A 142 5.85 -2.07 -13.63
N LYS A 143 5.73 -2.94 -14.64
CA LYS A 143 6.05 -4.37 -14.49
C LYS A 143 7.55 -4.61 -14.31
N SER A 144 8.42 -3.84 -14.98
CA SER A 144 9.86 -3.96 -14.75
C SER A 144 10.25 -3.28 -13.45
N LEU A 145 9.66 -2.12 -13.13
CA LEU A 145 9.96 -1.39 -11.90
C LEU A 145 9.54 -2.18 -10.64
N LEU A 146 8.37 -2.81 -10.65
CA LEU A 146 8.01 -3.75 -9.58
C LEU A 146 8.94 -4.94 -9.56
N ARG A 147 9.29 -5.51 -10.73
CA ARG A 147 10.17 -6.67 -10.79
C ARG A 147 11.56 -6.32 -10.27
N GLU A 148 12.19 -5.24 -10.68
CA GLU A 148 13.48 -4.73 -10.16
C GLU A 148 13.37 -4.40 -8.67
N ALA A 149 12.35 -3.62 -8.26
CA ALA A 149 12.14 -3.29 -6.85
C ALA A 149 11.91 -4.52 -5.97
N PHE A 150 11.30 -5.59 -6.49
CA PHE A 150 11.09 -6.86 -5.76
C PHE A 150 12.28 -7.84 -5.90
N THR A 151 13.04 -7.81 -7.00
CA THR A 151 14.19 -8.70 -7.23
C THR A 151 15.39 -8.25 -6.39
N ASP A 152 15.62 -6.95 -6.25
CA ASP A 152 16.65 -6.42 -5.35
C ASP A 152 16.28 -6.58 -3.86
N CYS A 153 15.00 -6.82 -3.55
CA CYS A 153 14.50 -7.07 -2.20
C CYS A 153 14.60 -8.53 -1.72
N MET A 154 14.99 -9.46 -2.60
CA MET A 154 15.23 -10.86 -2.26
C MET A 154 16.50 -11.32 -2.95
N PRO A 155 17.68 -11.27 -2.30
CA PRO A 155 18.81 -12.02 -2.81
C PRO A 155 18.36 -13.49 -2.79
N LEU A 156 18.18 -14.08 -3.97
CA LEU A 156 18.09 -15.52 -4.12
C LEU A 156 19.44 -16.07 -3.66
N THR A 157 19.60 -16.30 -2.35
CA THR A 157 20.67 -17.15 -1.82
C THR A 157 20.20 -18.58 -2.07
N GLY A 158 20.41 -19.04 -3.29
CA GLY A 158 20.03 -20.37 -3.72
C GLY A 158 20.01 -20.43 -5.23
N GLU A 159 21.11 -20.91 -5.81
CA GLU A 159 21.10 -21.43 -7.16
C GLU A 159 19.99 -22.49 -7.25
N ILE A 160 19.10 -22.33 -8.22
CA ILE A 160 18.07 -23.33 -8.54
C ILE A 160 18.68 -24.26 -9.62
N PRO A 161 18.68 -25.59 -9.43
CA PRO A 161 19.06 -26.55 -10.48
C PRO A 161 18.08 -26.57 -11.65
#